data_AF-A0A150PK48-F1
#
_entry.id   AF-A0A150PK48-F1
#
_cell.length_a   1.000
_cell.length_b   1.000
_cell.length_c   1.000
_cell.angle_alpha   90.00
_cell.angle_beta   90.00
_cell.angle_gamma   90.00
#
_symmetry.space_group_name_H-M   'P 1'
#
loop_
_entity.id
_entity.type
_entity.pdbx_description
1 polymer ?
#
loop_
_entity_poly.entity_id
_entity_poly.type
_entity_poly.pdbx_seq_one_letter_code
_entity_poly.pdbx_strand_id
1 'polypeptide(L)'
;MGGISETCSVCGTGFEVQFRYQMEEKDGGFSFFCSQKCLEKSQLGGDGGASLATCDACAKRFSPQLVSQVLYVAGRRNYACSLECRAQLVREAK
;
A
#
# COMPACT_ATOMS: atom_id res chain seq x y z
N MET A 1 7.78 -7.50 -36.79
CA MET A 1 8.01 -7.79 -35.36
C MET A 1 7.03 -6.91 -34.59
N GLY A 2 5.92 -7.48 -34.14
CA GLY A 2 4.93 -6.74 -33.34
C GLY A 2 5.29 -6.88 -31.88
N GLY A 3 5.89 -5.85 -31.29
CA GLY A 3 6.02 -5.75 -29.84
C GLY A 3 4.66 -5.48 -29.21
N ILE A 4 4.39 -6.09 -28.06
CA ILE A 4 3.18 -5.82 -27.28
C ILE A 4 3.46 -4.56 -26.46
N SER A 5 2.73 -3.48 -26.74
CA SER A 5 2.86 -2.22 -26.02
C SER A 5 1.82 -2.15 -24.91
N GLU A 6 2.29 -2.04 -23.67
CA GLU A 6 1.44 -2.05 -22.47
C GLU A 6 1.77 -0.86 -21.57
N THR A 7 0.89 -0.59 -20.59
CA THR A 7 1.04 0.52 -19.65
C THR A 7 1.53 0.02 -18.30
N CYS A 8 2.60 0.63 -17.79
CA CYS A 8 3.17 0.25 -16.50
C CYS A 8 2.17 0.50 -15.36
N SER A 9 1.88 -0.53 -14.56
CA SER A 9 0.97 -0.47 -13.41
C SER A 9 1.50 0.41 -12.26
N VAL A 10 2.79 0.76 -12.27
CA VAL A 10 3.45 1.53 -11.21
C VAL A 10 3.61 3.01 -11.57
N CYS A 11 4.01 3.31 -12.81
CA CYS A 11 4.31 4.69 -13.23
C CYS A 11 3.39 5.22 -14.34
N GLY A 12 2.51 4.39 -14.90
CA GLY A 12 1.56 4.78 -15.95
C GLY A 12 2.19 5.06 -17.32
N THR A 13 3.48 4.78 -17.50
CA THR A 13 4.17 5.00 -18.79
C THR A 13 3.90 3.84 -19.74
N GLY A 14 3.56 4.15 -20.99
CA GLY A 14 3.49 3.16 -22.08
C GLY A 14 4.88 2.68 -22.47
N PHE A 15 5.06 1.37 -22.58
CA PHE A 15 6.34 0.76 -22.93
C PHE A 15 6.12 -0.52 -23.75
N GLU A 16 7.13 -0.91 -24.51
CA GLU A 16 7.11 -2.17 -25.25
C GLU A 16 7.63 -3.32 -24.38
N VAL A 17 6.84 -4.38 -24.26
CA VAL A 17 7.20 -5.59 -23.52
C VAL A 17 8.22 -6.38 -24.33
N GLN A 18 9.44 -6.48 -23.80
CA GLN A 18 10.55 -7.19 -24.42
C GLN A 18 11.04 -8.38 -23.57
N PHE A 19 10.78 -8.36 -22.26
CA PHE A 19 11.27 -9.33 -21.31
C PHE A 19 10.13 -9.91 -20.46
N ARG A 20 10.27 -11.19 -20.07
CA ARG A 20 9.25 -11.88 -19.27
C ARG A 20 8.96 -11.24 -17.92
N TYR A 21 9.95 -10.64 -17.26
CA TYR A 21 9.76 -10.00 -15.95
C TYR A 21 8.83 -8.79 -16.00
N GLN A 22 8.56 -8.24 -17.19
CA GLN A 22 7.73 -7.05 -17.36
C GLN A 22 6.23 -7.36 -17.32
N MET A 23 5.85 -8.64 -17.18
CA MET A 23 4.47 -9.11 -17.09
C MET A 23 4.38 -10.13 -15.93
N GLU A 24 3.53 -9.85 -14.96
CA GLU A 24 3.24 -10.76 -13.85
C GLU A 24 1.73 -10.95 -13.74
N GLU A 25 1.29 -12.20 -13.57
CA GLU A 25 -0.10 -12.52 -13.27
C GLU A 25 -0.30 -12.49 -11.75
N LYS A 26 -1.24 -11.68 -11.27
CA LYS A 26 -1.56 -11.53 -9.85
C LYS A 26 -3.07 -11.39 -9.64
N ASP A 27 -3.63 -12.18 -8.74
CA ASP A 27 -5.06 -12.19 -8.37
C ASP A 27 -6.03 -12.25 -9.58
N GLY A 28 -5.64 -13.00 -10.63
CA GLY A 28 -6.44 -13.14 -11.86
C GLY A 28 -6.39 -11.94 -12.80
N GLY A 29 -5.50 -10.98 -12.57
CA GLY A 29 -5.19 -9.87 -13.47
C GLY A 29 -3.72 -9.85 -13.90
N PHE A 30 -3.41 -9.08 -14.93
CA PHE A 30 -2.03 -8.87 -15.40
C PHE A 30 -1.51 -7.51 -14.93
N SER A 31 -0.33 -7.52 -14.29
CA SER A 31 0.43 -6.32 -13.95
C SER A 31 1.62 -6.19 -14.89
N PHE A 32 1.84 -4.97 -15.38
CA PHE A 32 2.91 -4.67 -16.32
C PHE A 32 3.93 -3.72 -15.71
N PHE A 33 5.22 -3.98 -15.93
CA PHE A 33 6.32 -3.22 -15.34
C PHE A 33 7.32 -2.76 -16.38
N CYS A 34 7.48 -1.45 -16.57
CA CYS A 34 8.38 -0.89 -17.58
C CYS A 34 9.87 -1.12 -17.28
N SER A 35 10.24 -1.41 -16.03
CA SER A 35 11.62 -1.56 -15.60
C SER A 35 11.72 -2.43 -14.33
N GLN A 36 12.91 -2.98 -14.09
CA GLN A 36 13.25 -3.69 -12.84
C GLN A 36 12.91 -2.84 -11.60
N LYS A 37 13.16 -1.52 -11.64
CA LYS A 37 12.79 -0.60 -10.56
C LYS A 37 11.28 -0.57 -10.27
N CYS A 38 10.45 -0.67 -11.31
CA CYS A 38 8.99 -0.70 -11.15
C CYS A 38 8.52 -2.07 -10.64
N LEU A 39 9.14 -3.16 -11.10
CA LEU A 39 8.92 -4.49 -10.55
C LEU A 39 9.28 -4.54 -9.07
N GLU A 40 10.48 -4.09 -8.69
CA GLU A 40 10.92 -3.99 -7.29
C GLU A 40 9.96 -3.12 -6.47
N LYS A 41 9.52 -1.96 -6.98
CA LYS A 41 8.50 -1.14 -6.31
C LYS A 41 7.16 -1.88 -6.15
N SER A 42 6.78 -2.71 -7.12
CA SER A 42 5.60 -3.54 -7.04
C SER A 42 5.78 -4.74 -6.11
N GLN A 43 7.00 -5.21 -5.85
CA GLN A 43 7.26 -6.27 -4.88
C GLN A 43 7.38 -5.73 -3.46
N LEU A 44 7.99 -4.55 -3.32
CA LEU A 44 8.07 -3.81 -2.06
C LEU A 44 6.74 -3.16 -1.68
N GLY A 45 5.92 -2.81 -2.69
CA GLY A 45 4.64 -2.14 -2.54
C GLY A 45 3.42 -2.99 -2.88
N GLY A 46 3.60 -4.22 -3.34
CA GLY A 46 2.52 -5.14 -3.70
C GLY A 46 2.39 -6.26 -2.68
N ASP A 47 1.27 -6.25 -1.99
CA ASP A 47 0.78 -7.32 -1.11
C ASP A 47 1.70 -7.77 0.03
N GLY A 48 2.37 -6.81 0.67
CA GLY A 48 2.33 -6.75 2.12
C GLY A 48 1.15 -5.86 2.52
N GLY A 49 -0.02 -6.43 2.76
CA GLY A 49 -1.28 -5.73 3.05
C GLY A 49 -1.25 -4.80 4.27
N ALA A 50 -0.55 -3.68 4.17
CA ALA A 50 -0.84 -2.53 5.00
C ALA A 50 -1.91 -1.70 4.28
N SER A 51 -3.14 -2.22 4.28
CA SER A 51 -4.32 -1.40 3.99
C SER A 51 -4.14 -0.08 4.71
N LEU A 52 -4.12 1.03 3.97
CA LEU A 52 -3.97 2.36 4.54
C LEU A 52 -5.08 2.52 5.59
N ALA A 53 -4.69 2.49 6.86
CA ALA A 53 -5.59 2.72 7.97
C ALA A 53 -5.86 4.22 8.05
N THR A 54 -7.10 4.56 8.41
CA THR A 54 -7.45 5.95 8.70
C THR A 54 -7.25 6.17 10.19
N CYS A 55 -6.46 7.18 10.55
CA CYS A 55 -6.28 7.56 11.96
C CYS A 55 -7.61 8.04 12.54
N ASP A 56 -8.06 7.43 13.64
CA ASP A 56 -9.33 7.78 14.29
C ASP A 56 -9.29 9.14 15.01
N ALA A 57 -8.09 9.70 15.25
CA ALA A 57 -7.93 11.01 15.89
C ALA A 57 -7.87 12.19 14.89
N CYS A 58 -7.21 12.00 13.75
CA CYS A 58 -6.89 13.08 12.81
C CYS A 58 -7.34 12.82 11.37
N ALA A 59 -8.02 11.70 11.11
CA ALA A 59 -8.50 11.26 9.78
C ALA A 59 -7.42 11.08 8.70
N LYS A 60 -6.13 11.17 9.04
CA LYS A 60 -5.03 10.95 8.10
C LYS A 60 -4.94 9.47 7.71
N ARG A 61 -4.80 9.19 6.40
CA ARG A 61 -4.46 7.86 5.91
C ARG A 61 -2.98 7.57 6.12
N PHE A 62 -2.67 6.42 6.70
CA PHE A 62 -1.30 5.98 6.94
C PHE A 62 -1.20 4.46 6.87
N SER A 63 0.00 3.96 6.62
CA SER A 63 0.29 2.53 6.69
C SER A 63 0.68 2.18 8.14
N PRO A 64 -0.10 1.36 8.85
CA PRO A 64 0.27 0.94 10.19
C PRO A 64 1.46 -0.03 10.10
N GLN A 65 2.62 0.44 10.56
CA GLN A 65 3.88 -0.33 10.59
C GLN A 65 4.29 -0.73 12.01
N LEU A 66 3.71 -0.10 13.03
CA LEU A 66 4.03 -0.33 14.43
C LEU A 66 2.80 -0.82 15.20
N VAL A 67 3.00 -1.79 16.11
CA VAL A 67 1.93 -2.28 17.00
C VAL A 67 1.33 -1.14 17.84
N SER A 68 2.13 -0.14 18.20
CA SER A 68 1.69 1.05 18.94
C SER A 68 0.68 1.92 18.20
N GLN A 69 0.55 1.76 16.87
CA GLN A 69 -0.41 2.48 16.03
C GLN A 69 -1.80 1.82 16.03
N VAL A 70 -1.96 0.65 16.65
CA VAL A 70 -3.25 -0.05 16.80
C VAL A 70 -3.56 -0.17 18.28
N LEU A 71 -4.74 0.29 18.70
CA LEU A 71 -5.16 0.27 20.10
C LEU A 71 -6.62 -0.20 20.23
N TYR A 72 -6.92 -0.91 21.32
CA TYR A 72 -8.29 -1.32 21.65
C TYR A 72 -8.82 -0.45 22.77
N VAL A 73 -9.92 0.24 22.50
CA VAL A 73 -10.52 1.22 23.40
C VAL A 73 -12.03 1.07 23.31
N ALA A 74 -12.73 1.01 24.45
CA ALA A 74 -14.19 0.77 24.49
C ALA A 74 -14.66 -0.44 23.66
N GLY A 75 -13.86 -1.51 23.62
CA GLY A 75 -14.16 -2.72 22.86
C GLY A 75 -14.00 -2.60 21.33
N ARG A 76 -13.62 -1.42 20.80
CA ARG A 76 -13.36 -1.22 19.37
C ARG A 76 -11.85 -1.08 19.09
N ARG A 77 -11.42 -1.58 17.92
CA ARG A 77 -10.07 -1.36 17.39
C ARG A 77 -10.00 0.05 16.80
N ASN A 78 -9.02 0.83 17.21
CA ASN A 78 -8.72 2.16 16.68
C ASN A 78 -7.29 2.18 16.14
N TYR A 79 -7.04 3.11 15.22
CA TYR A 79 -5.75 3.36 14.59
C TYR A 79 -5.27 4.79 14.91
N ALA A 80 -4.02 4.90 15.32
CA ALA A 80 -3.37 6.17 15.64
C ALA A 80 -2.07 6.32 14.84
N CYS A 81 -1.97 7.36 14.02
CA CYS A 81 -0.77 7.57 13.20
C CYS A 81 0.47 8.02 14.00
N SER A 82 0.28 8.57 15.20
CA SER A 82 1.33 9.07 16.08
C SER A 82 1.03 8.82 17.56
N LEU A 83 2.04 8.94 18.42
CA LEU A 83 1.88 8.85 19.88
C LEU A 83 0.93 9.93 20.43
N GLU A 84 0.89 11.10 19.81
CA GLU A 84 -0.03 12.18 20.21
C GLU A 84 -1.49 11.82 19.90
N CYS A 85 -1.76 11.34 18.69
CA CYS A 85 -3.08 10.83 18.30
C CYS A 85 -3.52 9.66 19.20
N ARG A 86 -2.59 8.79 19.57
CA ARG A 86 -2.85 7.68 20.50
C ARG A 86 -3.23 8.22 21.89
N ALA A 87 -2.48 9.17 22.42
CA ALA A 87 -2.78 9.76 23.73
C ALA A 87 -4.12 10.49 23.74
N GLN A 88 -4.51 11.13 22.63
CA GLN A 88 -5.82 11.73 22.46
C GLN A 88 -6.94 10.68 22.54
N LEU A 89 -6.87 9.60 21.75
CA LEU A 89 -7.89 8.54 21.75
C LEU A 89 -8.05 7.87 23.12
N VAL A 90 -6.97 7.72 23.89
CA VAL A 90 -7.03 7.18 25.26
C VAL A 90 -7.68 8.17 26.24
N ARG A 91 -7.47 9.48 26.06
CA ARG A 91 -8.12 10.51 26.90
C ARG A 91 -9.62 10.60 26.62
N GLU A 92 -10.03 10.55 25.35
CA GLU A 92 -11.43 10.65 24.93
C GLU A 92 -12.28 9.43 25.33
N ALA A 93 -11.65 8.34 25.76
CA ALA A 93 -12.33 7.11 26.13
C ALA A 93 -12.39 6.84 27.64
N LYS A 94 -11.84 7.72 28.45
CA LYS A 94 -12.11 7.77 29.89
C LYS A 94 -13.41 8.51 30.15
#